data_AF-A0A7S2L5I8-F1
#
_entry.id   AF-A0A7S2L5I8-F1
#
_cell.length_a   1.000
_cell.length_b   1.000
_cell.length_c   1.000
_cell.angle_alpha   90.00
_cell.angle_beta   90.00
_cell.angle_gamma   90.00
#
_symmetry.space_group_name_H-M   'P 1'
#
loop_
_entity.id
_entity.type
_entity.pdbx_description
1 polymer ?
#
loop_
_entity_poly.entity_id
_entity_poly.type
_entity_poly.pdbx_seq_one_letter_code
_entity_poly.pdbx_strand_id
1 'polypeptide(L)'
;VCQVPLLDMQRYHKLLAGASWMAEYGDPDVPEEWAFIRGFSPYHRLHDHCLQPSSDWICPKVLFTTSTKDDRVHPGHARKMVRRLLDDVPSDRAQEVLYWENIQGGHGGAADNKQRACMWT
;
A
#
# COMPACT_ATOMS: atom_id res chain seq x y z
N VAL A 1 -4.77 11.03 -0.55
CA VAL A 1 -3.71 10.53 -1.46
C VAL A 1 -2.73 9.71 -0.64
N CYS A 2 -2.27 8.57 -1.14
CA CYS A 2 -1.33 7.65 -0.50
C CYS A 2 -0.16 7.39 -1.46
N GLN A 3 1.05 7.85 -1.13
CA GLN A 3 2.19 7.86 -2.04
C GLN A 3 3.28 6.90 -1.55
N VAL A 4 3.89 6.15 -2.47
CA VAL A 4 4.98 5.17 -2.25
C VAL A 4 4.80 4.34 -0.97
N PRO A 5 3.64 3.67 -0.81
CA PRO A 5 3.17 3.26 0.51
C PRO A 5 3.66 1.88 0.94
N LEU A 6 3.97 1.73 2.23
CA LEU A 6 4.26 0.46 2.87
C LEU A 6 2.96 -0.13 3.46
N LEU A 7 2.37 -1.14 2.82
CA LEU A 7 0.99 -1.56 3.14
C LEU A 7 0.84 -3.03 3.56
N ASP A 8 1.73 -3.89 3.11
CA ASP A 8 1.72 -5.33 3.42
C ASP A 8 2.82 -5.59 4.44
N MET A 9 2.45 -5.50 5.72
CA MET A 9 3.40 -5.61 6.81
C MET A 9 3.76 -7.06 7.13
N GLN A 10 3.17 -8.07 6.47
CA GLN A 10 3.61 -9.45 6.66
C GLN A 10 4.87 -9.75 5.84
N ARG A 11 5.04 -9.04 4.72
CA ARG A 11 6.13 -9.30 3.76
C ARG A 11 7.03 -8.10 3.52
N TYR A 12 6.82 -7.00 4.23
CA TYR A 12 7.57 -5.77 4.00
C TYR A 12 9.08 -6.00 4.11
N HIS A 13 9.52 -6.80 5.09
CA HIS A 13 10.93 -7.10 5.34
C HIS A 13 11.58 -7.98 4.25
N LYS A 14 10.78 -8.71 3.47
CA LYS A 14 11.25 -9.57 2.38
C LYS A 14 11.46 -8.82 1.06
N LEU A 15 11.16 -7.52 1.02
CA LEU A 15 11.19 -6.71 -0.19
C LEU A 15 12.18 -5.55 -0.04
N LEU A 16 13.24 -5.57 -0.87
CA LEU A 16 14.18 -4.47 -1.04
C LEU A 16 14.74 -3.94 0.29
N ALA A 17 14.65 -2.64 0.55
CA ALA A 17 15.14 -2.02 1.78
C ALA A 17 14.30 -2.35 3.04
N GLY A 18 13.20 -3.11 2.90
CA GLY A 18 12.25 -3.33 3.98
C GLY A 18 12.84 -3.97 5.24
N ALA A 19 13.82 -4.86 5.11
CA ALA A 19 14.51 -5.45 6.26
C ALA A 19 15.15 -4.40 7.20
N SER A 20 15.53 -3.23 6.67
CA SER A 20 16.13 -2.16 7.48
C SER A 20 15.16 -1.50 8.48
N TRP A 21 13.85 -1.71 8.33
CA TRP A 21 12.83 -1.12 9.22
C TRP A 21 12.33 -2.08 10.30
N MET A 22 12.91 -3.29 10.43
CA MET A 22 12.55 -4.25 11.50
C MET A 22 12.83 -3.71 12.89
N ALA A 23 13.83 -2.83 13.07
CA ALA A 23 14.06 -2.18 14.36
C ALA A 23 12.89 -1.26 14.79
N GLU A 24 12.09 -0.77 13.84
CA GLU A 24 10.94 0.10 14.11
C GLU A 24 9.63 -0.68 14.15
N TYR A 25 9.38 -1.56 13.17
CA TYR A 25 8.09 -2.25 13.03
C TYR A 25 8.06 -3.66 13.64
N GLY A 26 9.21 -4.29 13.87
CA GLY A 26 9.35 -5.68 14.29
C GLY A 26 9.58 -6.66 13.13
N ASP A 27 9.83 -7.93 13.43
CA ASP A 27 10.00 -9.02 12.48
C ASP A 27 8.68 -9.80 12.30
N PRO A 28 8.01 -9.70 11.14
CA PRO A 28 6.77 -10.44 10.88
C PRO A 28 6.93 -11.97 10.81
N ASP A 29 8.14 -12.51 10.73
CA ASP A 29 8.37 -13.95 10.80
C ASP A 29 8.41 -14.47 12.25
N VAL A 30 8.46 -13.58 13.26
CA VAL A 30 8.28 -13.90 14.68
C VAL A 30 6.78 -13.86 15.02
N PRO A 31 6.15 -14.98 15.43
CA PRO A 31 4.68 -15.04 15.63
C PRO A 31 4.13 -14.01 16.61
N GLU A 32 4.85 -13.75 17.70
CA GLU A 32 4.46 -12.78 18.73
C GLU A 32 4.47 -11.35 18.20
N GLU A 33 5.48 -10.98 17.42
CA GLU A 33 5.58 -9.66 16.80
C GLU A 33 4.56 -9.54 15.66
N TRP A 34 4.36 -10.59 14.87
CA TRP A 34 3.33 -10.63 13.84
C TRP A 34 1.93 -10.38 14.40
N ALA A 35 1.60 -10.93 15.57
CA ALA A 35 0.31 -10.70 16.20
C ALA A 35 0.05 -9.21 16.45
N PHE A 36 1.08 -8.45 16.85
CA PHE A 36 1.03 -7.00 16.98
C PHE A 36 1.00 -6.29 15.61
N ILE A 37 1.90 -6.67 14.69
CA ILE A 37 2.05 -6.07 13.36
C ILE A 37 0.76 -6.19 12.53
N ARG A 38 0.12 -7.36 12.54
CA ARG A 38 -1.17 -7.58 11.87
C ARG A 38 -2.24 -6.61 12.35
N GLY A 39 -2.17 -6.23 13.62
CA GLY A 39 -3.06 -5.26 14.25
C GLY A 39 -3.07 -3.90 13.54
N PHE A 40 -1.97 -3.49 12.90
CA PHE A 40 -1.90 -2.25 12.13
C PHE A 40 -1.66 -2.43 10.63
N SER A 41 -1.38 -3.64 10.14
CA SER A 41 -1.08 -3.88 8.73
C SER A 41 -2.26 -3.50 7.80
N PRO A 42 -2.15 -2.45 6.96
CA PRO A 42 -3.27 -1.99 6.16
C PRO A 42 -3.86 -3.08 5.25
N TYR A 43 -3.00 -3.86 4.60
CA TYR A 43 -3.42 -4.92 3.68
C TYR A 43 -4.24 -6.03 4.36
N HIS A 44 -3.94 -6.35 5.62
CA HIS A 44 -4.63 -7.38 6.38
C HIS A 44 -5.89 -6.82 7.06
N ARG A 45 -5.81 -5.59 7.61
CA ARG A 45 -6.95 -4.92 8.22
C ARG A 45 -8.11 -4.71 7.26
N LEU A 46 -7.84 -4.51 5.97
CA LEU A 46 -8.88 -4.47 4.94
C LEU A 46 -9.73 -5.74 4.98
N HIS A 47 -9.11 -6.91 5.06
CA HIS A 47 -9.82 -8.18 5.17
C HIS A 47 -10.44 -8.39 6.55
N ASP A 48 -9.64 -8.20 7.60
CA ASP A 48 -10.03 -8.57 8.97
C ASP A 48 -11.17 -7.69 9.52
N HIS A 49 -11.33 -6.46 9.00
CA HIS A 49 -12.32 -5.53 9.51
C HIS A 49 -13.22 -4.95 8.42
N CYS A 50 -12.64 -4.44 7.33
CA CYS A 50 -13.41 -3.67 6.36
C CYS A 50 -14.28 -4.54 5.44
N LEU A 51 -13.83 -5.76 5.12
CA LEU A 51 -14.50 -6.70 4.22
C LEU A 51 -15.42 -7.70 4.95
N GLN A 52 -15.56 -7.60 6.26
CA GLN A 52 -16.45 -8.50 7.01
C GLN A 52 -17.91 -8.28 6.60
N PRO A 53 -18.77 -9.33 6.60
CA PRO A 53 -20.17 -9.20 6.23
C PRO A 53 -20.95 -8.15 7.04
N SER A 54 -20.56 -7.93 8.29
CA SER A 54 -21.18 -6.96 9.19
C SER A 54 -20.56 -5.55 9.11
N SER A 55 -19.56 -5.35 8.27
CA SER A 55 -18.85 -4.06 8.15
C SER A 55 -19.65 -3.07 7.31
N ASP A 56 -19.88 -1.88 7.87
CA ASP A 56 -20.42 -0.71 7.18
C ASP A 56 -19.32 0.22 6.63
N TRP A 57 -18.06 -0.23 6.68
CA TRP A 57 -16.92 0.57 6.25
C TRP A 57 -17.01 0.95 4.77
N ILE A 58 -16.80 2.24 4.50
CA ILE A 58 -16.71 2.81 3.16
C ILE A 58 -15.25 3.20 2.90
N CYS A 59 -14.70 2.73 1.79
CA CYS A 59 -13.39 3.14 1.32
C CYS A 59 -13.45 4.64 0.94
N PRO A 60 -12.62 5.48 1.56
CA PRO A 60 -12.50 6.87 1.13
C PRO A 60 -12.03 6.93 -0.33
N LYS A 61 -12.41 7.99 -1.03
CA LYS A 61 -11.83 8.31 -2.33
C LYS A 61 -10.31 8.39 -2.18
N VAL A 62 -9.60 7.53 -2.89
CA VAL A 62 -8.16 7.34 -2.66
C VAL A 62 -7.43 7.26 -3.99
N LEU A 63 -6.35 8.05 -4.07
CA LEU A 63 -5.33 7.93 -5.10
C LEU A 63 -4.10 7.29 -4.48
N PHE A 64 -3.70 6.13 -5.00
CA PHE A 64 -2.41 5.50 -4.72
C PHE A 64 -1.41 5.90 -5.80
N THR A 65 -0.22 6.36 -5.40
CA THR A 65 0.86 6.67 -6.34
C THR A 65 2.11 5.88 -6.01
N THR A 66 2.84 5.38 -7.01
CA THR A 66 4.12 4.70 -6.82
C THR A 66 5.05 4.91 -8.02
N SER A 67 6.28 4.40 -7.94
CA SER A 67 7.17 4.23 -9.10
C SER A 67 7.58 2.76 -9.27
N THR A 68 7.61 2.28 -10.51
CA THR A 68 8.10 0.93 -10.84
C THR A 68 9.54 0.72 -10.37
N LYS A 69 10.34 1.80 -10.32
CA LYS A 69 11.74 1.79 -9.93
C LYS A 69 11.98 2.23 -8.48
N ASP A 70 10.93 2.32 -7.66
CA ASP A 70 11.09 2.55 -6.23
C ASP A 70 11.83 1.36 -5.60
N ASP A 71 13.11 1.57 -5.33
CA ASP A 71 14.00 0.60 -4.70
C ASP A 71 13.96 0.66 -3.16
N ARG A 72 13.25 1.65 -2.59
CA ARG A 72 13.07 1.81 -1.15
C ARG A 72 11.81 1.09 -0.70
N VAL A 73 10.65 1.48 -1.22
CA VAL A 73 9.36 0.81 -0.95
C VAL A 73 8.87 0.14 -2.23
N HIS A 74 8.93 -1.18 -2.27
CA HIS A 74 8.59 -1.93 -3.48
C HIS A 74 7.16 -1.61 -3.97
N PRO A 75 6.93 -1.29 -5.27
CA PRO A 75 5.62 -0.88 -5.79
C PRO A 75 4.52 -1.94 -5.63
N GLY A 76 4.92 -3.19 -5.39
CA GLY A 76 4.02 -4.29 -5.04
C GLY A 76 3.08 -4.00 -3.87
N HIS A 77 3.45 -3.14 -2.92
CA HIS A 77 2.54 -2.74 -1.84
C HIS A 77 1.30 -2.01 -2.36
N ALA A 78 1.51 -0.97 -3.18
CA ALA A 78 0.42 -0.22 -3.79
C ALA A 78 -0.40 -1.09 -4.75
N ARG A 79 0.28 -1.82 -5.65
CA ARG A 79 -0.37 -2.71 -6.64
C ARG A 79 -1.29 -3.72 -5.97
N LYS A 80 -0.82 -4.40 -4.92
CA LYS A 80 -1.63 -5.38 -4.18
C LYS A 80 -2.82 -4.74 -3.47
N MET A 81 -2.63 -3.59 -2.82
CA MET A 81 -3.72 -2.91 -2.11
C MET A 81 -4.81 -2.45 -3.09
N VAL A 82 -4.42 -1.75 -4.16
CA VAL A 82 -5.36 -1.28 -5.19
C VAL A 82 -6.13 -2.44 -5.77
N ARG A 83 -5.44 -3.53 -6.16
CA ARG A 83 -6.10 -4.70 -6.70
C ARG A 83 -7.11 -5.29 -5.72
N ARG A 84 -6.75 -5.37 -4.44
CA ARG A 84 -7.64 -5.91 -3.42
C ARG A 84 -8.85 -5.01 -3.16
N LEU A 85 -8.67 -3.69 -3.15
CA LEU A 85 -9.79 -2.75 -3.04
C LEU A 85 -10.75 -2.87 -4.21
N LEU A 86 -10.25 -3.03 -5.43
CA LEU A 86 -11.08 -3.15 -6.63
C LEU A 86 -11.80 -4.50 -6.73
N ASP A 87 -11.15 -5.59 -6.33
CA ASP A 87 -11.69 -6.94 -6.49
C ASP A 87 -12.57 -7.37 -5.30
N ASP A 88 -12.17 -7.05 -4.08
CA ASP A 88 -12.81 -7.58 -2.87
C ASP A 88 -13.82 -6.61 -2.24
N VAL A 89 -13.65 -5.29 -2.41
CA VAL A 89 -14.59 -4.30 -1.85
C VAL A 89 -15.73 -4.07 -2.84
N PRO A 90 -17.00 -4.24 -2.43
CA PRO A 90 -18.15 -3.87 -3.24
C PRO A 90 -18.04 -2.44 -3.79
N SER A 91 -18.37 -2.26 -5.06
CA SER A 91 -18.14 -1.00 -5.80
C SER A 91 -18.90 0.20 -5.22
N ASP A 92 -20.03 -0.04 -4.56
CA ASP A 92 -20.80 0.97 -3.82
C ASP A 92 -20.07 1.47 -2.56
N ARG A 93 -19.19 0.63 -1.99
CA ARG A 93 -18.32 0.96 -0.84
C ARG A 93 -16.92 1.41 -1.25
N ALA A 94 -16.52 1.28 -2.51
CA ALA A 94 -15.21 1.71 -3.03
C ALA A 94 -15.37 2.52 -4.32
N GLN A 95 -16.11 3.62 -4.22
CA GLN A 95 -16.55 4.41 -5.38
C GLN A 95 -15.42 5.01 -6.21
N GLU A 96 -14.26 5.30 -5.61
CA GLU A 96 -13.14 5.93 -6.31
C GLU A 96 -11.78 5.48 -5.76
N VAL A 97 -11.23 4.44 -6.38
CA VAL A 97 -9.87 3.94 -6.12
C VAL A 97 -9.04 4.18 -7.37
N LEU A 98 -8.19 5.19 -7.31
CA LEU A 98 -7.30 5.60 -8.39
C LEU A 98 -5.88 5.10 -8.14
N TYR A 99 -5.16 4.81 -9.23
CA TYR A 99 -3.78 4.35 -9.19
C TYR A 99 -2.95 5.06 -10.25
N TRP A 100 -1.80 5.58 -9.85
CA TRP A 100 -0.81 6.16 -10.74
C TRP A 100 0.56 5.54 -10.49
N GLU A 101 1.20 5.04 -11.54
CA GLU A 101 2.55 4.49 -11.44
C GLU A 101 3.45 5.09 -12.51
N ASN A 102 4.48 5.80 -12.08
CA ASN A 102 5.55 6.22 -12.97
C ASN A 102 6.49 5.04 -13.23
N ILE A 103 6.80 4.78 -14.50
CA ILE A 103 7.74 3.70 -14.87
C ILE A 103 9.20 4.11 -14.59
N GLN A 104 9.46 5.42 -14.53
CA GLN A 104 10.75 6.00 -14.19
C GLN A 104 10.72 6.63 -12.79
N GLY A 105 11.88 7.11 -12.33
CA GLY A 105 12.06 7.70 -11.01
C GLY A 105 12.54 6.67 -9.99
N GLY A 106 12.05 6.81 -8.76
CA GLY A 106 12.34 5.95 -7.62
C GLY A 106 11.42 6.34 -6.48
N HIS A 107 11.91 6.32 -5.24
CA HIS A 107 11.08 6.65 -4.08
C HIS A 107 10.48 8.07 -4.07
N GLY A 108 11.08 9.02 -4.80
CA GLY A 108 10.49 10.35 -5.02
C GLY A 108 9.25 10.37 -5.92
N GLY A 109 8.84 9.21 -6.45
CA GLY A 109 7.64 9.04 -7.27
C GLY A 109 7.78 9.50 -8.73
N ALA A 110 8.65 10.45 -9.05
CA ALA A 110 8.90 10.95 -10.41
C ALA A 110 10.41 11.08 -10.70
N ALA A 111 10.80 11.00 -11.98
CA ALA A 111 12.18 11.21 -12.41
C ALA A 111 12.55 12.68 -12.61
N ASP A 112 11.57 13.52 -12.95
CA ASP A 112 11.77 14.94 -13.23
C ASP A 112 10.50 15.77 -12.90
N ASN A 113 10.63 17.09 -13.05
CA ASN A 113 9.52 18.02 -12.79
C ASN A 113 8.37 17.90 -13.79
N LYS A 114 8.62 17.42 -15.02
CA LYS A 114 7.56 17.25 -16.03
C LYS A 114 6.64 16.11 -15.66
N GLN A 115 7.20 14.96 -15.27
CA GLN A 115 6.44 13.82 -14.75
C GLN A 115 5.68 14.18 -13.48
N ARG A 116 6.33 14.95 -12.58
CA ARG A 116 5.67 15.41 -11.36
C ARG A 116 4.47 16.31 -11.67
N ALA A 117 4.60 17.24 -12.61
CA ALA A 117 3.50 18.10 -13.03
C ALA A 117 2.36 17.31 -13.69
N CYS A 118 2.68 16.38 -14.60
CA CYS A 118 1.72 15.56 -15.33
C CYS A 118 0.75 14.78 -14.44
N MET A 119 1.20 14.36 -13.25
CA MET A 119 0.35 13.62 -12.30
C MET A 119 -0.74 14.50 -11.66
N TRP A 120 -0.55 15.82 -11.62
CA TRP A 120 -1.41 16.77 -10.91
C TRP A 120 -2.22 17.69 -11.83
N THR A 121 -2.05 17.56 -13.15
CA THR A 121 -2.73 18.34 -14.18
C THR A 121 -3.68 17.46 -14.95
#